data_AF-A0A7W1WLE6-F1
#
_entry.id   AF-A0A7W1WLE6-F1
#
_cell.length_a   1.000
_cell.length_b   1.000
_cell.length_c   1.000
_cell.angle_alpha   90.00
_cell.angle_beta   90.00
_cell.angle_gamma   90.00
#
_symmetry.space_group_name_H-M   'P 1'
#
loop_
_entity.id
_entity.type
_entity.pdbx_description
1 polymer ?
#
loop_
_entity_poly.entity_id
_entity_poly.type
_entity_poly.pdbx_seq_one_letter_code
_entity_poly.pdbx_strand_id
1 'polypeptide(L)'
;MPEITRNGDDFTVDAKIIAEGLDLPEHAIARAMASGAITTRFERGEGADAGRFRLNFFHRGKTLRLTVDAEGNLLSRARFERGQA
;
A
#
# COMPACT_ATOMS: atom_id res chain seq x y z
N MET A 1 8.32 6.00 -14.30
CA MET A 1 8.97 5.49 -13.07
C MET A 1 8.17 4.31 -12.59
N PRO A 2 8.79 3.26 -12.00
CA PRO A 2 8.04 2.13 -11.46
C PRO A 2 7.10 2.61 -10.35
N GLU A 3 5.86 2.12 -10.39
CA GLU A 3 4.82 2.39 -9.38
C GLU A 3 5.24 1.90 -7.99
N ILE A 4 5.99 0.79 -7.94
CA ILE A 4 6.52 0.20 -6.72
C ILE A 4 7.92 -0.34 -7.01
N THR A 5 8.87 -0.08 -6.11
CA THR A 5 10.24 -0.59 -6.17
C THR A 5 10.54 -1.35 -4.88
N ARG A 6 11.12 -2.54 -5.01
CA ARG A 6 11.59 -3.32 -3.87
C ARG A 6 13.03 -2.94 -3.49
N ASN A 7 13.27 -2.68 -2.20
CA ASN A 7 14.57 -2.35 -1.63
C ASN A 7 14.92 -3.35 -0.52
N GLY A 8 15.44 -4.52 -0.91
CA GLY A 8 15.69 -5.60 0.06
C GLY A 8 14.40 -6.16 0.64
N ASP A 9 14.16 -5.95 1.93
CA ASP A 9 12.93 -6.37 2.61
C ASP A 9 11.83 -5.29 2.63
N ASP A 10 12.15 -4.07 2.19
CA ASP A 10 11.23 -2.94 2.14
C ASP A 10 10.71 -2.66 0.72
N PHE A 11 9.64 -1.85 0.64
CA PHE A 11 9.07 -1.37 -0.61
C PHE A 11 8.94 0.15 -0.60
N THR A 12 9.38 0.79 -1.68
CA THR A 12 9.05 2.17 -2.01
C THR A 12 7.84 2.18 -2.93
N VAL A 13 6.79 2.88 -2.54
CA VAL A 13 5.54 2.99 -3.28
C VAL A 13 5.37 4.43 -3.74
N ASP A 14 5.00 4.63 -5.00
CA ASP A 14 4.67 5.95 -5.53
C ASP A 14 3.47 6.55 -4.75
N ALA A 15 3.65 7.78 -4.27
CA ALA A 15 2.64 8.49 -3.49
C ALA A 15 1.33 8.64 -4.26
N LYS A 16 1.37 8.71 -5.59
CA LYS A 16 0.19 8.80 -6.45
C LYS A 16 -0.76 7.60 -6.29
N ILE A 17 -0.23 6.39 -6.13
CA ILE A 17 -1.05 5.18 -5.94
C ILE A 17 -1.77 5.23 -4.59
N ILE A 18 -1.06 5.70 -3.57
CA ILE A 18 -1.60 5.85 -2.21
C ILE A 18 -2.68 6.94 -2.23
N ALA A 19 -2.42 8.06 -2.91
CA ALA A 19 -3.33 9.18 -3.10
C ALA A 19 -4.65 8.77 -3.76
N GLU A 20 -4.58 8.11 -4.92
CA GLU A 20 -5.75 7.58 -5.62
C GLU A 20 -6.49 6.49 -4.81
N GLY A 21 -5.72 5.71 -4.05
CA GLY A 21 -6.22 4.62 -3.23
C GLY A 21 -6.99 5.06 -1.99
N LEU A 22 -6.55 6.15 -1.36
CA LEU A 22 -7.13 6.70 -0.14
C LEU A 22 -7.95 7.96 -0.37
N ASP A 23 -8.05 8.43 -1.62
CA ASP A 23 -8.75 9.66 -2.00
C ASP A 23 -8.23 10.86 -1.20
N LEU A 24 -6.91 11.05 -1.32
CA LEU A 24 -6.13 12.13 -0.71
C LEU A 24 -5.29 12.81 -1.77
N PRO A 25 -4.94 14.10 -1.60
CA PRO A 25 -4.00 14.74 -2.49
C PRO A 25 -2.58 14.15 -2.30
N GLU A 26 -1.88 13.93 -3.41
CA GLU A 26 -0.55 13.29 -3.43
C GLU A 26 0.46 13.99 -2.50
N HIS A 27 0.49 15.32 -2.50
CA HIS A 27 1.39 16.11 -1.65
C HIS A 27 1.13 15.95 -0.14
N ALA A 28 -0.05 15.44 0.26
CA ALA A 28 -0.38 15.21 1.66
C ALA A 28 0.07 13.82 2.17
N ILE A 29 0.41 12.88 1.29
CA ILE A 29 0.72 11.50 1.66
C ILE A 29 1.90 11.42 2.63
N ALA A 30 3.03 12.04 2.28
CA ALA A 30 4.22 12.02 3.13
C ALA A 30 3.96 12.62 4.52
N ARG A 31 3.28 13.77 4.57
CA ARG A 31 2.90 14.42 5.84
C ARG A 31 1.95 13.54 6.66
N ALA A 32 0.96 12.93 6.02
CA ALA A 32 -0.04 12.11 6.69
C ALA A 32 0.56 10.81 7.25
N MET A 33 1.52 10.20 6.55
CA MET A 33 2.31 9.08 7.08
C MET A 33 3.17 9.53 8.26
N ALA A 34 3.90 10.66 8.12
CA ALA A 34 4.76 11.20 9.18
C ALA A 34 3.98 11.58 10.45
N SER A 35 2.74 12.05 10.31
CA SER A 35 1.87 12.38 11.45
C SER A 35 1.05 11.20 11.98
N GLY A 36 1.19 10.00 11.41
CA GLY A 36 0.41 8.81 11.77
C GLY A 36 -1.07 8.86 11.35
N ALA A 37 -1.47 9.84 10.52
CA ALA A 37 -2.82 9.92 9.98
C ALA A 37 -3.07 8.87 8.88
N ILE A 38 -2.02 8.46 8.18
CA ILE A 38 -1.97 7.21 7.41
C ILE A 38 -1.12 6.24 8.21
N THR A 39 -1.68 5.09 8.55
CA THR A 39 -0.91 3.96 9.11
C THR A 39 -0.75 2.87 8.06
N THR A 40 0.32 2.09 8.19
CA THR A 40 0.63 1.02 7.23
C THR A 40 0.75 -0.33 7.92
N ARG A 41 0.47 -1.39 7.18
CA ARG A 41 0.77 -2.78 7.58
C ARG A 41 1.43 -3.51 6.43
N PHE A 42 2.59 -4.07 6.72
CA PHE A 42 3.37 -4.89 5.81
C PHE A 42 3.21 -6.37 6.18
N GLU A 43 2.96 -7.22 5.19
CA GLU A 43 2.84 -8.67 5.38
C GLU A 43 3.63 -9.39 4.29
N ARG A 44 4.47 -10.35 4.68
CA ARG A 44 5.19 -11.26 3.79
C ARG A 44 4.45 -12.58 3.71
N GLY A 45 4.15 -13.04 2.50
CA GLY A 45 3.54 -14.34 2.26
C GLY A 45 4.54 -15.48 2.49
N GLU A 46 4.04 -16.58 3.02
CA GLU A 46 4.78 -17.82 3.26
C GLU A 46 4.00 -19.02 2.68
N GLY A 47 4.66 -20.18 2.56
CA GLY A 47 4.04 -21.39 2.01
C GLY A 47 3.52 -21.18 0.59
N ALA A 48 2.21 -21.36 0.38
CA ALA A 48 1.58 -21.17 -0.93
C ALA A 48 1.63 -19.72 -1.45
N ASP A 49 1.81 -18.74 -0.55
CA ASP A 49 1.94 -17.32 -0.87
C ASP A 49 3.40 -16.84 -0.88
N ALA A 50 4.37 -17.76 -0.78
CA ALA A 50 5.78 -17.41 -0.79
C ALA A 50 6.14 -16.54 -2.01
N GLY A 51 6.83 -15.42 -1.76
CA GLY A 51 7.20 -14.45 -2.79
C GLY A 51 6.13 -13.39 -3.07
N ARG A 52 4.98 -13.42 -2.39
CA ARG A 52 3.98 -12.36 -2.41
C ARG A 52 4.10 -11.49 -1.16
N PHE A 53 3.82 -10.22 -1.32
CA PHE A 53 3.85 -9.22 -0.26
C PHE A 53 2.56 -8.43 -0.30
N ARG A 54 2.11 -7.98 0.87
CA ARG A 54 0.89 -7.19 1.00
C ARG A 54 1.16 -5.92 1.78
N LEU A 55 0.84 -4.80 1.15
CA LEU A 55 0.96 -3.46 1.72
C LEU A 55 -0.45 -2.94 1.95
N ASN A 56 -0.82 -2.72 3.20
CA ASN A 56 -2.09 -2.08 3.55
C ASN A 56 -1.81 -0.66 4.03
N PHE A 57 -2.57 0.30 3.52
CA PHE A 57 -2.57 1.69 3.97
C PHE A 57 -3.96 2.03 4.51
N PHE A 58 -4.02 2.62 5.70
CA PHE A 58 -5.27 2.90 6.38
C PHE A 58 -5.42 4.40 6.62
N HIS A 59 -6.58 4.96 6.26
CA HIS A 59 -6.90 6.36 6.51
C HIS A 59 -8.40 6.57 6.67
N ARG A 60 -8.84 7.10 7.82
CA ARG A 60 -10.25 7.52 8.08
C ARG A 60 -11.32 6.49 7.66
N GLY A 61 -11.05 5.19 7.84
CA GLY A 61 -11.97 4.12 7.45
C GLY A 61 -11.88 3.66 6.00
N LYS A 62 -10.97 4.24 5.21
CA LYS A 62 -10.54 3.74 3.91
C LYS A 62 -9.29 2.87 4.08
N THR A 63 -9.22 1.80 3.31
CA THR A 63 -8.06 0.90 3.25
C THR A 63 -7.67 0.69 1.80
N LEU A 64 -6.42 0.98 1.46
CA LEU A 64 -5.81 0.55 0.21
C LEU A 64 -4.96 -0.69 0.48
N ARG A 65 -5.19 -1.77 -0.26
CA ARG A 65 -4.37 -2.98 -0.23
C ARG A 65 -3.67 -3.16 -1.57
N LEU A 66 -2.35 -3.26 -1.54
CA LEU A 66 -1.50 -3.60 -2.68
C LEU A 66 -0.93 -4.99 -2.46
N THR A 67 -1.04 -5.87 -3.44
CA THR A 67 -0.32 -7.15 -3.47
C THR A 67 0.79 -7.06 -4.49
N VAL A 68 2.01 -7.32 -4.07
CA VAL A 68 3.23 -7.19 -4.87
C VAL A 68 4.02 -8.49 -4.88
N ASP A 69 4.74 -8.77 -5.96
CA ASP A 69 5.69 -9.88 -5.99
C ASP A 69 7.09 -9.46 -5.49
N ALA A 70 8.02 -10.42 -5.51
CA ALA A 70 9.40 -10.24 -5.08
C ALA A 70 10.25 -9.35 -6.00
N GLU A 71 9.77 -9.02 -7.20
CA GLU A 71 10.42 -8.08 -8.13
C GLU A 71 9.86 -6.65 -7.99
N GLY A 72 8.80 -6.48 -7.21
CA GLY A 72 8.11 -5.20 -7.04
C GLY A 72 6.96 -4.99 -8.02
N ASN A 73 6.58 -6.01 -8.80
CA ASN A 73 5.45 -5.88 -9.71
C ASN A 73 4.13 -5.92 -8.92
N LEU A 74 3.26 -4.95 -9.20
CA LEU A 74 1.93 -4.89 -8.60
C LEU A 74 1.04 -5.99 -9.19
N LEU A 75 0.75 -7.02 -8.40
CA LEU A 75 -0.12 -8.14 -8.79
C LEU A 75 -1.60 -7.79 -8.68
N SER A 76 -1.99 -7.02 -7.66
CA SER A 76 -3.36 -6.54 -7.51
C SER A 76 -3.47 -5.33 -6.58
N ARG A 77 -4.50 -4.51 -6.79
CA ARG A 77 -4.91 -3.41 -5.90
C ARG A 77 -6.37 -3.58 -5.49
N ALA A 78 -6.69 -3.32 -4.23
CA ALA A 78 -8.06 -3.34 -3.71
C ALA A 78 -8.29 -2.16 -2.76
N ARG A 79 -9.51 -1.61 -2.77
CA ARG A 79 -9.94 -0.54 -1.87
C ARG A 79 -11.11 -1.02 -1.05
N PHE A 80 -11.10 -0.69 0.24
CA PHE A 80 -12.17 -1.01 1.17
C PHE A 80 -12.56 0.26 1.91
N GLU A 81 -13.84 0.48 2.12
CA GLU A 81 -14.35 1.57 2.95
C GLU A 81 -15.26 1.00 4.03
N ARG A 82 -15.19 1.57 5.24
CA ARG A 82 -16.05 1.20 6.35
C ARG A 82 -17.49 1.60 6.01
N GLY A 83 -18.25 0.67 5.44
CA GLY A 83 -19.60 0.91 4.93
C GLY A 83 -20.14 -0.14 3.95
N GLN A 84 -19.33 -1.11 3.50
CA GLN A 84 -19.82 -2.27 2.75
C GLN A 84 -19.73 -3.53 3.61
N ALA A 85 -20.90 -3.91 4.14
CA ALA A 85 -21.24 -5.27 4.54
C ALA A 85 -21.91 -5.97 3.36
#